data_AF-X1UPT2-F1
#
_entry.id   AF-X1UPT2-F1
#
_cell.length_a   1.000
_cell.length_b   1.000
_cell.length_c   1.000
_cell.angle_alpha   90.00
_cell.angle_beta   90.00
_cell.angle_gamma   90.00
#
_symmetry.space_group_name_H-M   'P 1'
#
loop_
_entity.id
_entity.type
_entity.pdbx_description
1 polymer ?
#
loop_
_entity_poly.entity_id
_entity_poly.type
_entity_poly.pdbx_seq_one_letter_code
_entity_poly.pdbx_strand_id
1 'polypeptide(L)' 'MTGSGTALDPYIISNVVDLQAMKDHLDSYYELANDIDA' A
#
# COMPACT_ATOMS: atom_id res chain seq x y z
N MET A 1 2.03 -4.17 5.59
CA MET A 1 1.46 -2.81 5.43
C MET A 1 1.44 -2.05 6.76
N THR A 2 2.01 -0.86 6.79
CA THR A 2 1.85 0.13 7.90
C THR A 2 0.99 1.30 7.40
N GLY A 3 0.36 2.05 8.31
CA GLY A 3 -0.60 3.12 7.97
C GLY A 3 -2.05 2.63 7.99
N SER A 4 -3.00 3.55 7.85
CA SER A 4 -4.45 3.29 7.95
C SER A 4 -5.21 3.38 6.62
N GLY A 5 -4.52 3.73 5.53
CA GLY A 5 -5.13 3.84 4.20
C GLY A 5 -5.96 5.11 4.00
N THR A 6 -5.77 6.12 4.86
CA THR A 6 -6.41 7.43 4.73
C THR A 6 -5.49 8.43 4.03
N ALA A 7 -6.03 9.55 3.54
CA ALA A 7 -5.23 10.56 2.87
C ALA A 7 -4.11 11.17 3.74
N LEU A 8 -4.29 11.18 5.07
CA LEU A 8 -3.30 11.69 6.03
C LEU A 8 -2.35 10.60 6.55
N ASP A 9 -2.68 9.33 6.31
CA ASP A 9 -1.93 8.18 6.80
C ASP A 9 -2.13 6.99 5.82
N PRO A 10 -1.49 7.06 4.64
CA PRO A 10 -1.65 6.06 3.58
C PRO A 10 -1.03 4.72 4.00
N TYR A 11 -1.46 3.64 3.37
CA TYR A 11 -0.77 2.37 3.49
C TYR A 11 0.59 2.42 2.79
N ILE A 12 1.64 2.03 3.51
CA ILE A 12 2.99 1.93 2.97
C ILE A 12 3.19 0.54 2.37
N ILE A 13 3.51 0.51 1.08
CA ILE A 13 3.75 -0.70 0.28
C ILE A 13 5.26 -0.85 0.07
N SER A 14 5.82 -1.99 0.50
CA SER A 14 7.27 -2.24 0.49
C SER A 14 7.70 -3.48 -0.31
N ASN A 15 6.74 -4.34 -0.67
CA ASN A 15 6.99 -5.60 -1.35
C ASN A 15 5.75 -6.04 -2.17
N VAL A 16 5.93 -7.06 -3.01
CA VAL A 16 4.87 -7.60 -3.88
C VAL A 16 3.66 -8.11 -3.08
N VAL A 17 3.87 -8.65 -1.88
CA VAL A 17 2.77 -9.15 -1.04
C VAL A 17 1.89 -7.99 -0.55
N ASP A 18 2.48 -6.89 -0.09
CA ASP A 18 1.75 -5.67 0.26
C ASP A 18 0.99 -5.12 -0.97
N LEU A 19 1.60 -5.14 -2.15
CA LEU A 19 0.98 -4.67 -3.40
C LEU A 19 -0.26 -5.50 -3.77
N GLN A 20 -0.19 -6.83 -3.63
CA GLN A 20 -1.32 -7.72 -3.92
C GLN A 20 -2.46 -7.61 -2.90
N ALA A 21 -2.16 -7.19 -1.67
CA ALA A 21 -3.17 -6.97 -0.63
C ALA A 21 -4.09 -5.76 -0.93
N MET A 22 -3.70 -4.87 -1.84
CA MET A 22 -4.52 -3.72 -2.26
C MET A 22 -5.90 -4.13 -2.82
N LYS A 23 -6.02 -5.36 -3.35
CA LYS A 23 -7.28 -5.90 -3.89
C LYS A 23 -8.44 -5.88 -2.87
N ASP A 24 -8.13 -5.89 -1.58
CA ASP A 24 -9.13 -5.94 -0.51
C ASP A 24 -9.58 -4.52 -0.07
N HIS A 25 -8.88 -3.46 -0.50
CA HIS A 25 -9.08 -2.08 -0.05
C HIS A 25 -8.89 -1.04 -1.18
N LEU A 26 -9.53 -1.25 -2.34
CA LEU A 26 -9.29 -0.45 -3.56
C LEU A 26 -9.55 1.08 -3.42
N ASP A 27 -10.34 1.50 -2.43
CA ASP A 27 -10.66 2.91 -2.18
C ASP A 27 -9.69 3.61 -1.20
N SER A 28 -8.65 2.93 -0.73
CA SER A 28 -7.66 3.47 0.21
C SER A 28 -6.53 4.25 -0.48
N TYR A 29 -5.76 5.00 0.32
CA TYR A 29 -4.57 5.73 -0.11
C TYR A 29 -3.29 4.91 0.12
N TYR A 30 -2.34 5.02 -0.80
CA TYR A 30 -1.14 4.18 -0.83
C TYR A 30 0.12 4.98 -1.18
N GLU A 31 1.24 4.60 -0.60
CA GLU A 31 2.56 5.16 -0.91
C GLU A 31 3.60 4.02 -1.04
N LEU A 32 4.48 4.12 -2.04
CA LEU A 32 5.56 3.15 -2.25
C LEU A 32 6.79 3.55 -1.43
N ALA A 33 7.28 2.64 -0.58
CA ALA A 33 8.52 2.86 0.15
C ALA A 33 9.78 2.66 -0.71
N ASN A 34 9.66 1.85 -1.77
CA ASN A 34 10.72 1.50 -2.70
C ASN A 34 10.12 0.98 -4.02
N ASP A 35 10.95 0.87 -5.04
CA ASP A 35 10.57 0.18 -6.29
C ASP A 35 10.24 -1.29 -5.99
N ILE A 36 9.22 -1.80 -6.66
CA ILE A 36 8.75 -3.17 -6.53
C ILE A 36 8.83 -3.81 -7.91
N ASP A 37 9.59 -4.90 -8.01
CA ASP A 37 9.63 -5.77 -9.20
C ASP A 37 8.55 -6.85 -9.05
N ALA A 38 7.56 -6.83 -9.93
CA ALA A 38 6.31 -7.59 -9.81
C ALA A 38 5.95 -8.34 -11.09
#